data_AF-R0FS43-F1
#
_entry.id   AF-R0FS43-F1
#
_cell.length_a   1.000
_cell.length_b   1.000
_cell.length_c   1.000
_cell.angle_alpha   90.00
_cell.angle_beta   90.00
_cell.angle_gamma   90.00
#
_symmetry.space_group_name_H-M   'P 1'
#
loop_
_entity.id
_entity.type
_entity.pdbx_description
1 polymer ?
#
loop_
_entity_poly.entity_id
_entity_poly.type
_entity_poly.pdbx_seq_one_letter_code
_entity_poly.pdbx_strand_id
1 'polypeptide(L)'
;MDSLPDDLLVQILSFLPSKEASSTSLLCKRWRTLFALSPNLDFDNFILLLPKYNRTYSEKSFNDFVDHILALHGCNNIKKVSVKLRYTHQDNIHDGDRWICNALEHGVSELHLLIKSPWLECSVPSKVFTSTTMVKLSLGTIFSNQHCPRLPSDTYLPSLKVLSLASFWFWGCELLNELLAACPLLEDLTIRYKIIQGHSYIISSKSIKKLSVTIYCSHYADCSCIIKLDTPSVVDLYYFDYHGLESPQCHLDDSLAKATLDLHFLDYHDDKSTDVTDLISGIRNVKTLHLTSSTAEVISLCYTRELPMFNNLVDLVFSSRKQGWKVLLPLLLERAPNLKTLVLSFTRIPPNNQIKKLSIMKFQGNPRELKHISHFLLKLECLEVVKVYVTAKMDNPKKMQLTEDLLKLPT
;
A
#
# COMPACT_ATOMS: atom_id res chain seq x y z
N MET A 1 9.00 16.14 -32.87
CA MET A 1 9.51 15.88 -31.51
C MET A 1 10.76 16.70 -31.22
N ASP A 2 11.52 17.12 -32.24
CA ASP A 2 12.80 17.82 -32.08
C ASP A 2 12.71 19.16 -31.34
N SER A 3 11.52 19.76 -31.28
CA SER A 3 11.23 21.02 -30.58
C SER A 3 11.15 20.94 -29.05
N LEU A 4 11.18 19.74 -28.45
CA LEU A 4 11.13 19.58 -26.99
C LEU A 4 12.50 19.82 -26.36
N PRO A 5 12.61 20.50 -25.20
CA PRO A 5 13.84 20.59 -24.42
C PRO A 5 14.35 19.22 -23.96
N ASP A 6 15.68 19.07 -23.88
CA ASP A 6 16.34 17.82 -23.48
C ASP A 6 15.91 17.35 -22.08
N ASP A 7 15.74 18.25 -21.12
CA ASP A 7 15.29 17.93 -19.75
C ASP A 7 13.91 17.25 -19.73
N LEU A 8 12.97 17.72 -20.57
CA LEU A 8 11.64 17.11 -20.70
C LEU A 8 11.72 15.74 -21.36
N LEU A 9 12.63 15.55 -22.32
CA LEU A 9 12.85 14.25 -22.96
C LEU A 9 13.48 13.25 -21.98
N VAL A 10 14.46 13.66 -21.17
CA VAL A 10 15.01 12.85 -20.07
C VAL A 10 13.92 12.50 -19.05
N GLN A 11 13.07 13.47 -18.69
CA GLN A 11 11.93 13.23 -17.79
C GLN A 11 10.95 12.20 -18.38
N ILE A 12 10.60 12.30 -19.67
CA ILE A 12 9.74 11.33 -20.37
C ILE A 12 10.38 9.93 -20.36
N LEU A 13 11.67 9.83 -20.69
CA LEU A 13 12.42 8.56 -20.64
C LEU A 13 12.44 7.95 -19.23
N SER A 14 12.53 8.79 -18.19
CA SER A 14 12.56 8.36 -16.80
C SER A 14 11.25 7.71 -16.29
N PHE A 15 10.15 7.85 -17.05
CA PHE A 15 8.87 7.17 -16.78
C PHE A 15 8.73 5.82 -17.50
N LEU A 16 9.61 5.49 -18.44
CA LEU A 16 9.58 4.25 -19.21
C LEU A 16 10.48 3.18 -18.57
N PRO A 17 10.17 1.88 -18.73
CA PRO A 17 11.12 0.80 -18.41
C PRO A 17 12.42 0.96 -19.21
N SER A 18 13.58 0.59 -18.64
CA SER A 18 14.89 0.82 -19.30
C SER A 18 14.99 0.19 -20.68
N LYS A 19 14.28 -0.92 -20.94
CA LYS A 19 14.21 -1.58 -22.26
C LYS A 19 13.46 -0.74 -23.30
N GLU A 20 12.39 -0.07 -22.90
CA GLU A 20 11.59 0.80 -23.79
C GLU A 20 12.31 2.13 -24.01
N ALA A 21 12.83 2.72 -22.92
CA ALA A 21 13.64 3.94 -22.97
C ALA A 21 14.89 3.77 -23.86
N SER A 22 15.67 2.70 -23.68
CA SER A 22 16.83 2.40 -24.54
C SER A 22 16.44 2.11 -26.00
N SER A 23 15.27 1.55 -26.27
CA SER A 23 14.79 1.35 -27.66
C SER A 23 14.61 2.68 -28.41
N THR A 24 14.35 3.79 -27.71
CA THR A 24 14.28 5.12 -28.35
C THR A 24 15.63 5.58 -28.92
N SER A 25 16.75 5.05 -28.43
CA SER A 25 18.09 5.40 -28.92
C SER A 25 18.32 5.02 -30.40
N LEU A 26 17.49 4.12 -30.94
CA LEU A 26 17.47 3.74 -32.35
C LEU A 26 16.87 4.83 -33.26
N LEU A 27 16.10 5.77 -32.71
CA LEU A 27 15.44 6.82 -33.49
C LEU A 27 16.42 7.87 -34.01
N CYS A 28 17.32 8.38 -33.16
CA CYS A 28 18.46 9.19 -33.58
C CYS A 28 19.53 9.32 -32.47
N LYS A 29 20.70 9.87 -32.83
CA LYS A 29 21.83 10.10 -31.90
C LYS A 29 21.45 10.89 -30.64
N ARG A 30 20.53 11.85 -30.74
CA ARG A 30 20.07 12.67 -29.60
C ARG A 30 19.41 11.80 -28.53
N TRP A 31 18.47 10.94 -28.90
CA TRP A 31 17.82 10.00 -27.96
C TRP A 31 18.80 9.05 -27.30
N ARG A 32 19.86 8.62 -28.00
CA ARG A 32 20.94 7.82 -27.41
C ARG A 32 21.68 8.55 -26.28
N THR A 33 22.01 9.83 -26.48
CA THR A 33 22.66 10.65 -25.44
C THR A 33 21.70 10.93 -24.28
N LEU A 34 20.45 11.29 -24.56
CA LEU A 34 19.44 11.59 -23.53
C LEU A 34 19.12 10.37 -22.66
N PHE A 35 19.08 9.17 -23.26
CA PHE A 35 18.87 7.95 -22.51
C PHE A 35 19.98 7.68 -21.49
N ALA A 36 21.25 7.94 -21.82
CA ALA A 36 22.37 7.80 -20.88
C ALA A 36 22.35 8.80 -19.71
N LEU A 37 21.52 9.85 -19.81
CA LEU A 37 21.27 10.84 -18.74
C LEU A 37 20.02 10.50 -17.91
N SER A 38 19.35 9.36 -18.15
CA SER A 38 18.16 8.96 -17.38
C SER A 38 18.52 8.71 -15.91
N PRO A 39 17.87 9.40 -14.95
CA PRO A 39 18.12 9.18 -13.52
C PRO A 39 17.46 7.90 -12.98
N ASN A 40 16.59 7.26 -13.79
CA ASN A 40 15.80 6.10 -13.39
C ASN A 40 16.16 4.91 -14.28
N LEU A 41 16.43 3.76 -13.64
CA LEU A 41 16.60 2.46 -14.30
C LEU A 41 15.55 1.47 -13.78
N ASP A 42 14.93 0.70 -14.68
CA ASP A 42 14.03 -0.42 -14.37
C ASP A 42 14.37 -1.64 -15.22
N PHE A 43 14.85 -2.69 -14.55
CA PHE A 43 15.28 -3.96 -15.11
C PHE A 43 14.33 -5.07 -14.64
N ASP A 44 13.65 -5.73 -15.57
CA ASP A 44 12.62 -6.73 -15.24
C ASP A 44 12.77 -8.01 -16.09
N ASN A 45 13.30 -9.06 -15.46
CA ASN A 45 13.44 -10.40 -16.05
C ASN A 45 12.08 -11.15 -16.08
N PHE A 46 11.11 -10.82 -15.21
CA PHE A 46 9.82 -11.54 -15.17
C PHE A 46 9.06 -11.48 -16.51
N ILE A 47 9.34 -10.46 -17.33
CA ILE A 47 8.83 -10.27 -18.70
C ILE A 47 9.25 -11.42 -19.65
N LEU A 48 10.40 -12.07 -19.44
CA LEU A 48 10.92 -13.13 -20.33
C LEU A 48 9.99 -14.34 -20.44
N LEU A 49 9.17 -14.58 -19.41
CA LEU A 49 8.23 -15.70 -19.35
C LEU A 49 6.85 -15.40 -19.96
N LEU A 50 6.63 -14.19 -20.49
CA LEU A 50 5.40 -13.89 -21.22
C LEU A 50 5.44 -14.60 -22.60
N PRO A 51 4.34 -15.24 -23.05
CA PRO A 51 4.31 -16.00 -24.31
C PRO A 51 4.78 -15.23 -25.55
N LYS A 52 4.74 -13.89 -25.53
CA LYS A 52 5.23 -13.01 -26.61
C LYS A 52 6.76 -12.97 -26.76
N TYR A 53 7.54 -13.27 -25.73
CA TYR A 53 9.01 -13.19 -25.75
C TYR A 53 9.71 -14.56 -25.87
N ASN A 54 8.91 -15.63 -25.84
CA ASN A 54 9.30 -17.02 -25.54
C ASN A 54 10.11 -17.76 -26.64
N ARG A 55 10.77 -17.05 -27.58
CA ARG A 55 11.52 -17.65 -28.71
C ARG A 55 12.85 -17.00 -29.09
N THR A 56 13.22 -15.84 -28.54
CA THR A 56 14.46 -15.13 -28.94
C THR A 56 15.22 -14.41 -27.84
N TYR A 57 14.64 -14.22 -26.65
CA TYR A 57 15.29 -13.48 -25.56
C TYR A 57 15.76 -14.45 -24.47
N SER A 58 17.06 -14.66 -24.35
CA SER A 58 17.69 -15.51 -23.31
C SER A 58 18.02 -14.69 -22.06
N GLU A 59 18.19 -15.36 -20.91
CA GLU A 59 18.69 -14.69 -19.69
C GLU A 59 20.05 -14.02 -19.95
N LYS A 60 20.96 -14.67 -20.69
CA LYS A 60 22.23 -14.05 -21.09
C LYS A 60 22.04 -12.71 -21.82
N SER A 61 21.08 -12.62 -22.76
CA SER A 61 20.78 -11.35 -23.45
C SER A 61 20.10 -10.30 -22.56
N PHE A 62 19.56 -10.69 -21.40
CA PHE A 62 19.16 -9.76 -20.35
C PHE A 62 20.39 -9.30 -19.54
N ASN A 63 21.27 -10.21 -19.14
CA ASN A 63 22.46 -9.88 -18.36
C ASN A 63 23.41 -8.94 -19.14
N ASP A 64 23.73 -9.29 -20.40
CA ASP A 64 24.51 -8.46 -21.33
C ASP A 64 23.89 -7.06 -21.51
N PHE A 65 22.55 -6.97 -21.51
CA PHE A 65 21.82 -5.71 -21.56
C PHE A 65 21.99 -4.91 -20.26
N VAL A 66 21.78 -5.50 -19.09
CA VAL A 66 21.92 -4.78 -17.81
C VAL A 66 23.36 -4.27 -17.63
N ASP A 67 24.37 -5.09 -17.90
CA ASP A 67 25.78 -4.67 -17.84
C ASP A 67 26.08 -3.52 -18.82
N HIS A 68 25.60 -3.60 -20.06
CA HIS A 68 25.77 -2.52 -21.03
C HIS A 68 25.12 -1.20 -20.57
N ILE A 69 23.92 -1.26 -20.00
CA ILE A 69 23.19 -0.08 -19.54
C ILE A 69 23.85 0.52 -18.29
N LEU A 70 24.31 -0.29 -17.34
CA LEU A 70 25.06 0.20 -16.18
C LEU A 70 26.39 0.84 -16.59
N ALA A 71 27.13 0.21 -17.51
CA ALA A 71 28.36 0.78 -18.06
C ALA A 71 28.13 2.08 -18.85
N LEU A 72 26.98 2.21 -19.54
CA LEU A 72 26.59 3.43 -20.25
C LEU A 72 26.25 4.58 -19.31
N HIS A 73 25.65 4.31 -18.15
CA HIS A 73 25.28 5.34 -17.18
C HIS A 73 26.48 5.74 -16.30
N GLY A 74 27.40 4.81 -16.00
CA GLY A 74 28.66 5.08 -15.31
C GLY A 74 28.49 5.99 -14.09
N CYS A 75 29.31 7.04 -14.00
CA CYS A 75 29.30 8.01 -12.90
C CYS A 75 28.14 9.04 -12.91
N ASN A 76 27.12 8.87 -13.74
CA ASN A 76 25.97 9.78 -13.75
C ASN A 76 25.10 9.60 -12.48
N ASN A 77 24.36 10.63 -12.09
CA ASN A 77 23.46 10.62 -10.93
C ASN A 77 22.24 9.69 -11.14
N ILE A 78 22.45 8.37 -11.11
CA ILE A 78 21.39 7.37 -11.06
C ILE A 78 20.67 7.56 -9.72
N LYS A 79 19.52 8.22 -9.75
CA LYS A 79 18.73 8.48 -8.55
C LYS A 79 18.03 7.22 -8.05
N LYS A 80 17.48 6.44 -9.00
CA LYS A 80 16.56 5.33 -8.73
C LYS A 80 16.89 4.11 -9.57
N VAL A 81 16.95 2.95 -8.91
CA VAL A 81 17.10 1.64 -9.55
C VAL A 81 15.98 0.70 -9.10
N SER A 82 15.32 0.10 -10.08
CA SER A 82 14.33 -0.97 -9.90
C SER A 82 14.84 -2.22 -10.58
N VAL A 83 14.94 -3.32 -9.84
CA VAL A 83 15.53 -4.59 -10.28
C VAL A 83 14.58 -5.71 -9.86
N LYS A 84 13.93 -6.34 -10.84
CA LYS A 84 13.02 -7.48 -10.65
C LYS A 84 13.65 -8.72 -11.28
N LEU A 85 14.26 -9.54 -10.44
CA LEU A 85 15.00 -10.74 -10.83
C LEU A 85 14.21 -11.99 -10.48
N ARG A 86 14.06 -12.86 -11.47
CA ARG A 86 13.67 -14.24 -11.29
C ARG A 86 14.84 -15.07 -11.74
N TYR A 87 15.54 -15.66 -10.79
CA TYR A 87 16.61 -16.58 -11.12
C TYR A 87 16.00 -17.91 -11.58
N THR A 88 16.48 -18.45 -12.70
CA THR A 88 16.17 -19.83 -13.15
C THR A 88 17.38 -20.77 -13.08
N HIS A 89 18.58 -20.19 -12.95
CA HIS A 89 19.84 -20.88 -12.70
C HIS A 89 20.61 -20.19 -11.55
N GLN A 90 21.36 -20.96 -10.75
CA GLN A 90 22.09 -20.48 -9.57
C GLN A 90 23.25 -19.55 -9.95
N ASP A 91 23.93 -19.81 -11.07
CA ASP A 91 25.09 -19.03 -11.56
C ASP A 91 24.77 -17.54 -11.76
N ASN A 92 23.50 -17.22 -12.08
CA ASN A 92 23.05 -15.86 -12.36
C ASN A 92 22.86 -15.00 -11.10
N ILE A 93 22.95 -15.57 -9.88
CA ILE A 93 22.80 -14.81 -8.62
C ILE A 93 23.90 -13.74 -8.49
N HIS A 94 25.13 -14.08 -8.87
CA HIS A 94 26.28 -13.17 -8.79
C HIS A 94 26.17 -11.95 -9.73
N ASP A 95 25.47 -12.08 -10.86
CA ASP A 95 25.22 -10.95 -11.76
C ASP A 95 24.28 -9.93 -11.11
N GLY A 96 23.20 -10.38 -10.46
CA GLY A 96 22.28 -9.50 -9.74
C GLY A 96 22.95 -8.77 -8.57
N ASP A 97 23.78 -9.47 -7.80
CA ASP A 97 24.56 -8.87 -6.72
C ASP A 97 25.55 -7.82 -7.25
N ARG A 98 26.23 -8.09 -8.37
CA ARG A 98 27.11 -7.13 -9.07
C ARG A 98 26.35 -5.86 -9.45
N TRP A 99 25.17 -6.00 -10.07
CA TRP A 99 24.36 -4.86 -10.51
C TRP A 99 23.90 -3.99 -9.34
N ILE A 100 23.45 -4.62 -8.24
CA ILE A 100 23.01 -3.91 -7.04
C ILE A 100 24.20 -3.21 -6.39
N CYS A 101 25.36 -3.87 -6.24
CA CYS A 101 26.56 -3.25 -5.69
C CYS A 101 27.04 -2.05 -6.51
N ASN A 102 27.10 -2.19 -7.85
CA ASN A 102 27.47 -1.10 -8.74
C ASN A 102 26.49 0.08 -8.64
N ALA A 103 25.18 -0.18 -8.56
CA ALA A 103 24.18 0.88 -8.36
C ALA A 103 24.38 1.64 -7.04
N LEU A 104 24.72 0.95 -5.94
CA LEU A 104 24.97 1.56 -4.64
C LEU A 104 26.26 2.40 -4.61
N GLU A 105 27.31 1.93 -5.28
CA GLU A 105 28.59 2.66 -5.43
C GLU A 105 28.43 3.98 -6.18
N HIS A 106 27.40 4.08 -7.02
CA HIS A 106 27.01 5.31 -7.72
C HIS A 106 26.02 6.19 -6.93
N GLY A 107 25.83 5.94 -5.63
CA GLY A 107 25.09 6.82 -4.73
C GLY A 107 23.57 6.80 -4.89
N VAL A 108 23.00 5.71 -5.40
CA VAL A 108 21.55 5.55 -5.56
C VAL A 108 20.80 5.86 -4.26
N SER A 109 19.70 6.60 -4.41
CA SER A 109 18.85 7.07 -3.30
C SER A 109 17.51 6.34 -3.19
N GLU A 110 17.03 5.74 -4.28
CA GLU A 110 15.80 4.95 -4.32
C GLU A 110 16.07 3.56 -4.92
N LEU A 111 15.98 2.50 -4.11
CA LEU A 111 16.20 1.12 -4.56
C LEU A 111 14.91 0.29 -4.41
N HIS A 112 14.51 -0.38 -5.48
CA HIS A 112 13.40 -1.34 -5.47
C HIS A 112 13.87 -2.70 -5.98
N LEU A 113 13.99 -3.67 -5.07
CA LEU A 113 14.35 -5.05 -5.38
C LEU A 113 13.12 -5.96 -5.28
N LEU A 114 12.89 -6.76 -6.31
CA LEU A 114 11.99 -7.92 -6.26
C LEU A 114 12.74 -9.16 -6.72
N ILE A 115 13.10 -10.03 -5.78
CA ILE A 115 13.90 -11.23 -6.05
C ILE A 115 13.02 -12.47 -5.88
N LYS A 116 12.96 -13.32 -6.91
CA LYS A 116 12.34 -14.65 -6.86
C LYS A 116 13.40 -15.72 -7.13
N SER A 117 13.55 -16.64 -6.18
CA SER A 117 14.59 -17.66 -6.18
C SER A 117 14.09 -18.93 -5.47
N PRO A 118 14.24 -20.14 -6.06
CA PRO A 118 14.14 -21.38 -5.31
C PRO A 118 15.37 -21.69 -4.41
N TRP A 119 16.51 -21.03 -4.60
CA TRP A 119 17.76 -21.28 -3.85
C TRP A 119 17.84 -20.48 -2.54
N LEU A 120 18.39 -21.14 -1.51
CA LEU A 120 18.61 -20.62 -0.15
C LEU A 120 19.68 -19.51 -0.09
N GLU A 121 20.70 -19.59 -0.94
CA GLU A 121 21.87 -18.70 -0.96
C GLU A 121 21.57 -17.31 -1.54
N CYS A 122 20.41 -17.17 -2.19
CA CYS A 122 19.97 -15.94 -2.80
C CYS A 122 19.56 -14.92 -1.73
N SER A 123 20.50 -14.06 -1.34
CA SER A 123 20.29 -13.00 -0.35
C SER A 123 20.26 -11.62 -1.01
N VAL A 124 19.95 -10.58 -0.24
CA VAL A 124 20.17 -9.18 -0.69
C VAL A 124 21.59 -8.78 -0.28
N PRO A 125 22.40 -8.18 -1.17
CA PRO A 125 23.76 -7.76 -0.85
C PRO A 125 23.85 -6.91 0.42
N SER A 126 24.82 -7.22 1.29
CA SER A 126 25.02 -6.49 2.56
C SER A 126 25.17 -4.98 2.37
N LYS A 127 25.79 -4.53 1.27
CA LYS A 127 25.91 -3.11 0.89
C LYS A 127 24.57 -2.36 0.83
N VAL A 128 23.44 -3.04 0.59
CA VAL A 128 22.11 -2.41 0.62
C VAL A 128 21.79 -1.89 2.02
N PHE A 129 22.25 -2.58 3.07
CA PHE A 129 21.97 -2.30 4.48
C PHE A 129 22.97 -1.33 5.13
N THR A 130 24.04 -0.95 4.43
CA THR A 130 25.06 0.01 4.90
C THR A 130 25.12 1.29 4.04
N SER A 131 24.18 1.46 3.12
CA SER A 131 24.12 2.61 2.22
C SER A 131 23.70 3.90 2.95
N THR A 132 24.61 4.87 2.96
CA THR A 132 24.37 6.20 3.54
C THR A 132 23.56 7.13 2.64
N THR A 133 23.42 6.81 1.35
CA THR A 133 22.64 7.59 0.36
C THR A 133 21.19 7.13 0.24
N MET A 134 20.85 5.94 0.77
CA MET A 134 19.53 5.33 0.65
C MET A 134 18.46 6.16 1.36
N VAL A 135 17.51 6.73 0.60
CA VAL A 135 16.34 7.47 1.12
C VAL A 135 15.07 6.62 1.06
N LYS A 136 14.95 5.76 0.04
CA LYS A 136 13.81 4.86 -0.14
C LYS A 136 14.26 3.46 -0.53
N LEU A 137 13.83 2.49 0.26
CA LEU A 137 14.14 1.08 0.05
C LEU A 137 12.84 0.26 -0.06
N SER A 138 12.70 -0.50 -1.14
CA SER A 138 11.65 -1.50 -1.31
C SER A 138 12.30 -2.87 -1.51
N LEU A 139 12.04 -3.82 -0.61
CA LEU A 139 12.52 -5.20 -0.72
C LEU A 139 11.32 -6.15 -0.82
N GLY A 140 11.28 -6.92 -1.91
CA GLY A 140 10.34 -8.01 -2.13
C GLY A 140 11.07 -9.32 -2.36
N THR A 141 10.73 -10.38 -1.64
CA THR A 141 11.37 -11.70 -1.83
C THR A 141 10.35 -12.84 -1.97
N ILE A 142 10.59 -13.74 -2.93
CA ILE A 142 9.76 -14.91 -3.18
C ILE A 142 10.68 -16.14 -3.17
N PHE A 143 10.98 -16.63 -1.97
CA PHE A 143 11.73 -17.85 -1.73
C PHE A 143 10.78 -19.05 -1.55
N SER A 144 11.25 -20.27 -1.87
CA SER A 144 10.47 -21.51 -1.69
C SER A 144 10.74 -22.23 -0.37
N ASN A 145 11.72 -21.79 0.43
CA ASN A 145 12.22 -22.47 1.62
C ASN A 145 12.31 -21.51 2.83
N GLN A 146 12.13 -22.06 4.04
CA GLN A 146 11.82 -21.33 5.27
C GLN A 146 13.03 -20.68 5.99
N HIS A 147 13.96 -20.04 5.27
CA HIS A 147 15.15 -19.44 5.88
C HIS A 147 15.17 -17.91 5.81
N CYS A 148 15.24 -17.25 6.97
CA CYS A 148 15.38 -15.80 7.05
C CYS A 148 16.75 -15.33 6.55
N PRO A 149 16.85 -14.21 5.82
CA PRO A 149 18.14 -13.55 5.59
C PRO A 149 18.65 -12.97 6.92
N ARG A 150 19.94 -13.17 7.23
CA ARG A 150 20.59 -12.55 8.39
C ARG A 150 20.99 -11.12 8.03
N LEU A 151 20.68 -10.16 8.89
CA LEU A 151 21.17 -8.78 8.74
C LEU A 151 22.68 -8.72 8.99
N PRO A 152 23.44 -7.94 8.19
CA PRO A 152 24.83 -7.60 8.51
C PRO A 152 24.95 -6.94 9.88
N SER A 153 26.01 -7.24 10.64
CA SER A 153 26.23 -6.66 11.98
C SER A 153 26.50 -5.14 11.97
N ASP A 154 26.85 -4.60 10.79
CA ASP A 154 27.10 -3.19 10.50
C ASP A 154 25.90 -2.49 9.83
N THR A 155 24.71 -3.12 9.82
CA THR A 155 23.48 -2.54 9.26
C THR A 155 23.19 -1.16 9.85
N TYR A 156 23.23 -0.13 9.00
CA TYR A 156 22.93 1.24 9.37
C TYR A 156 22.52 2.06 8.14
N LEU A 157 21.31 2.62 8.18
CA LEU A 157 20.68 3.32 7.06
C LEU A 157 20.28 4.74 7.49
N PRO A 158 21.25 5.66 7.67
CA PRO A 158 21.03 6.95 8.31
C PRO A 158 20.09 7.88 7.54
N SER A 159 20.02 7.75 6.21
CA SER A 159 19.21 8.62 5.34
C SER A 159 17.82 8.06 5.01
N LEU A 160 17.49 6.84 5.46
CA LEU A 160 16.30 6.13 5.03
C LEU A 160 15.03 6.72 5.65
N LYS A 161 14.11 7.17 4.79
CA LYS A 161 12.81 7.75 5.17
C LYS A 161 11.62 6.89 4.79
N VAL A 162 11.76 6.03 3.79
CA VAL A 162 10.67 5.18 3.27
C VAL A 162 11.15 3.74 3.13
N LEU A 163 10.50 2.82 3.83
CA LEU A 163 10.81 1.40 3.82
C LEU A 163 9.57 0.58 3.44
N SER A 164 9.66 -0.24 2.40
CA SER A 164 8.59 -1.13 1.95
C SER A 164 9.09 -2.57 1.90
N LEU A 165 8.60 -3.42 2.80
CA LEU A 165 9.00 -4.81 2.93
C LEU A 165 7.82 -5.71 2.53
N ALA A 166 8.02 -6.58 1.54
CA ALA A 166 6.99 -7.45 1.01
C ALA A 166 7.44 -8.91 0.93
N SER A 167 6.67 -9.82 1.55
CA SER A 167 6.92 -11.26 1.59
C SER A 167 8.19 -11.66 2.37
N PHE A 168 8.16 -12.85 3.00
CA PHE A 168 9.25 -13.67 3.56
C PHE A 168 10.43 -13.08 4.38
N TRP A 169 10.58 -11.77 4.55
CA TRP A 169 11.61 -11.15 5.41
C TRP A 169 11.43 -11.44 6.92
N PHE A 170 10.30 -12.03 7.33
CA PHE A 170 9.86 -12.09 8.73
C PHE A 170 9.46 -13.50 9.19
N TRP A 171 10.39 -14.45 9.11
CA TRP A 171 10.34 -15.68 9.94
C TRP A 171 10.93 -15.48 11.34
N GLY A 172 11.26 -14.24 11.72
CA GLY A 172 11.59 -13.83 13.07
C GLY A 172 11.26 -12.35 13.27
N CYS A 173 10.83 -11.98 14.47
CA CYS A 173 10.42 -10.61 14.79
C CYS A 173 11.62 -9.71 15.16
N GLU A 174 12.73 -10.33 15.55
CA GLU A 174 13.99 -9.68 15.92
C GLU A 174 14.58 -8.89 14.75
N LEU A 175 14.64 -9.48 13.56
CA LEU A 175 15.18 -8.85 12.34
C LEU A 175 14.44 -7.56 11.95
N LEU A 176 13.13 -7.47 12.17
CA LEU A 176 12.41 -6.22 11.91
C LEU A 176 12.85 -5.13 12.90
N ASN A 177 12.93 -5.46 14.19
CA ASN A 177 13.30 -4.49 15.21
C ASN A 177 14.77 -4.05 15.07
N GLU A 178 15.68 -4.97 14.72
CA GLU A 178 17.07 -4.64 14.35
C GLU A 178 17.13 -3.66 13.17
N LEU A 179 16.40 -3.95 12.09
CA LEU A 179 16.35 -3.08 10.90
C LEU A 179 15.73 -1.71 11.22
N LEU A 180 14.66 -1.66 12.02
CA LEU A 180 14.03 -0.40 12.42
C LEU A 180 14.95 0.44 13.32
N ALA A 181 15.68 -0.19 14.24
CA ALA A 181 16.69 0.49 15.08
C ALA A 181 17.84 1.07 14.24
N ALA A 182 18.20 0.41 13.14
CA ALA A 182 19.20 0.89 12.19
C ALA A 182 18.73 2.01 11.25
N CYS A 183 17.45 2.39 11.27
CA CYS A 183 16.84 3.39 10.37
C CYS A 183 16.30 4.62 11.16
N PRO A 184 17.17 5.48 11.71
CA PRO A 184 16.77 6.53 12.66
C PRO A 184 15.83 7.60 12.07
N LEU A 185 15.85 7.82 10.76
CA LEU A 185 15.03 8.83 10.07
C LEU A 185 13.78 8.24 9.36
N LEU A 186 13.40 7.00 9.65
CA LEU A 186 12.29 6.32 8.97
C LEU A 186 10.93 6.95 9.29
N GLU A 187 10.22 7.46 8.27
CA GLU A 187 8.92 8.12 8.42
C GLU A 187 7.75 7.32 7.83
N ASP A 188 7.95 6.57 6.75
CA ASP A 188 6.92 5.77 6.06
C ASP A 188 7.33 4.29 6.01
N LEU A 189 6.61 3.44 6.73
CA LEU A 189 6.82 1.99 6.78
C LEU A 189 5.63 1.25 6.18
N THR A 190 5.89 0.47 5.13
CA THR A 190 4.93 -0.47 4.55
C THR A 190 5.43 -1.90 4.76
N ILE A 191 4.64 -2.76 5.41
CA ILE A 191 4.96 -4.17 5.63
C ILE A 191 3.83 -5.04 5.07
N ARG A 192 4.20 -6.07 4.31
CA ARG A 192 3.29 -7.13 3.86
C ARG A 192 3.73 -8.48 4.43
N TYR A 193 3.12 -8.85 5.54
CA TYR A 193 3.33 -10.13 6.20
C TYR A 193 2.68 -11.26 5.40
N LYS A 194 3.37 -12.41 5.39
CA LYS A 194 2.75 -13.71 5.20
C LYS A 194 2.97 -14.47 6.51
N ILE A 195 1.91 -14.64 7.30
CA ILE A 195 2.03 -15.15 8.67
C ILE A 195 2.54 -16.60 8.66
N ILE A 196 3.35 -16.93 9.66
CA ILE A 196 3.53 -18.30 10.14
C ILE A 196 2.99 -18.41 11.57
N GLN A 197 2.32 -19.53 11.85
CA GLN A 197 1.69 -19.87 13.12
C GLN A 197 2.66 -19.75 14.30
N GLY A 198 2.19 -19.23 15.44
CA GLY A 198 2.94 -19.23 16.70
C GLY A 198 3.90 -18.05 16.93
N HIS A 199 3.95 -17.06 16.05
CA HIS A 199 4.81 -15.88 16.20
C HIS A 199 4.04 -14.60 16.59
N SER A 200 4.65 -13.76 17.43
CA SER A 200 4.12 -12.45 17.85
C SER A 200 4.89 -11.32 17.16
N TYR A 201 4.33 -10.74 16.12
CA TYR A 201 4.95 -9.66 15.34
C TYR A 201 4.83 -8.32 16.07
N ILE A 202 5.94 -7.80 16.57
CA ILE A 202 6.02 -6.50 17.24
C ILE A 202 6.63 -5.49 16.25
N ILE A 203 5.94 -4.37 16.05
CA ILE A 203 6.44 -3.20 15.34
C ILE A 203 6.58 -2.09 16.37
N SER A 204 7.81 -1.77 16.79
CA SER A 204 8.09 -0.65 17.69
C SER A 204 8.96 0.41 17.00
N SER A 205 8.51 1.67 16.99
CA SER A 205 9.32 2.80 16.53
C SER A 205 8.73 4.16 16.93
N LYS A 206 9.61 5.11 17.21
CA LYS A 206 9.28 6.50 17.58
C LYS A 206 9.46 7.51 16.43
N SER A 207 9.92 7.08 15.26
CA SER A 207 10.13 7.95 14.09
C SER A 207 9.03 7.84 13.03
N ILE A 208 8.35 6.69 12.95
CA ILE A 208 7.36 6.39 11.92
C ILE A 208 6.13 7.29 12.07
N LYS A 209 5.78 7.98 10.99
CA LYS A 209 4.60 8.84 10.84
C LYS A 209 3.49 8.16 10.04
N LYS A 210 3.84 7.30 9.09
CA LYS A 210 2.89 6.56 8.26
C LYS A 210 3.20 5.07 8.31
N LEU A 211 2.20 4.29 8.71
CA LEU A 211 2.32 2.85 8.86
C LEU A 211 1.29 2.15 7.98
N SER A 212 1.72 1.19 7.18
CA SER A 212 0.86 0.38 6.31
C SER A 212 1.16 -1.09 6.53
N VAL A 213 0.33 -1.78 7.30
CA VAL A 213 0.43 -3.21 7.58
C VAL A 213 -0.57 -3.95 6.71
N THR A 214 -0.13 -5.01 6.05
CA THR A 214 -0.95 -5.88 5.21
C THR A 214 -0.63 -7.33 5.53
N ILE A 215 -1.64 -8.10 5.88
CA ILE A 215 -1.47 -9.45 6.40
C ILE A 215 -2.12 -10.46 5.45
N TYR A 216 -1.32 -11.43 5.01
CA TYR A 216 -1.79 -12.55 4.19
C TYR A 216 -1.67 -13.85 4.98
N CYS A 217 -2.81 -14.48 5.25
CA CYS A 217 -2.87 -15.83 5.81
C CYS A 217 -2.64 -16.88 4.71
N SER A 218 -1.97 -17.99 5.01
CA SER A 218 -1.71 -19.06 4.04
C SER A 218 -2.38 -20.39 4.42
N HIS A 219 -3.62 -20.55 3.99
CA HIS A 219 -4.37 -21.80 3.71
C HIS A 219 -4.36 -22.96 4.73
N TYR A 220 -3.78 -22.81 5.92
CA TYR A 220 -3.75 -23.81 6.97
C TYR A 220 -4.32 -23.22 8.26
N ALA A 221 -5.21 -23.98 8.90
CA ALA A 221 -6.04 -23.53 10.02
C ALA A 221 -5.25 -23.25 11.31
N ASP A 222 -5.89 -22.53 12.23
CA ASP A 222 -5.45 -22.29 13.61
C ASP A 222 -4.14 -21.48 13.76
N CYS A 223 -4.00 -20.42 12.94
CA CYS A 223 -2.93 -19.44 13.10
C CYS A 223 -3.21 -18.50 14.29
N SER A 224 -2.75 -18.85 15.50
CA SER A 224 -2.56 -17.84 16.55
C SER A 224 -1.30 -17.03 16.24
N CYS A 225 -1.48 -15.74 15.96
CA CYS A 225 -0.40 -14.76 15.94
C CYS A 225 -0.90 -13.46 16.57
N ILE A 226 -0.04 -12.82 17.36
CA ILE A 226 -0.33 -11.51 17.96
C ILE A 226 0.43 -10.46 17.18
N ILE A 227 -0.24 -9.39 16.77
CA ILE A 227 0.41 -8.24 16.15
C ILE A 227 0.38 -7.10 17.17
N LYS A 228 1.54 -6.56 17.51
CA LYS A 228 1.67 -5.44 18.45
C LYS A 228 2.20 -4.21 17.72
N LEU A 229 1.42 -3.13 17.76
CA LEU A 229 1.78 -1.85 17.17
C LEU A 229 2.14 -0.89 18.29
N ASP A 230 3.44 -0.66 18.51
CA ASP A 230 4.01 0.25 19.50
C ASP A 230 4.65 1.44 18.77
N THR A 231 3.79 2.26 18.15
CA THR A 231 4.22 3.28 17.19
C THR A 231 3.59 4.64 17.49
N PRO A 232 3.97 5.29 18.62
CA PRO A 232 3.29 6.46 19.17
C PRO A 232 3.37 7.74 18.30
N SER A 233 4.15 7.74 17.22
CA SER A 233 4.26 8.88 16.29
C SER A 233 3.48 8.73 14.98
N VAL A 234 2.75 7.62 14.80
CA VAL A 234 1.98 7.35 13.57
C VAL A 234 0.77 8.27 13.49
N VAL A 235 0.70 9.06 12.42
CA VAL A 235 -0.41 9.95 12.10
C VAL A 235 -1.36 9.37 11.04
N ASP A 236 -0.88 8.42 10.20
CA ASP A 236 -1.67 7.74 9.17
C ASP A 236 -1.43 6.22 9.21
N LEU A 237 -2.46 5.46 9.60
CA LEU A 237 -2.46 4.01 9.65
C LEU A 237 -3.30 3.41 8.51
N TYR A 238 -2.73 2.45 7.79
CA TYR A 238 -3.46 1.47 6.98
C TYR A 238 -3.24 0.07 7.57
N TYR A 239 -4.32 -0.65 7.81
CA TYR A 239 -4.29 -2.02 8.33
C TYR A 239 -5.22 -2.92 7.49
N PHE A 240 -4.63 -3.90 6.80
CA PHE A 240 -5.34 -4.94 6.06
C PHE A 240 -5.08 -6.30 6.69
N ASP A 241 -6.14 -7.09 6.90
CA ASP A 241 -6.05 -8.40 7.56
C ASP A 241 -7.20 -9.34 7.22
N TYR A 242 -6.98 -10.63 7.41
CA TYR A 242 -8.00 -11.67 7.37
C TYR A 242 -8.41 -12.08 8.79
N HIS A 243 -9.60 -11.66 9.19
CA HIS A 243 -10.29 -11.96 10.43
C HIS A 243 -10.41 -13.47 10.69
N GLY A 244 -10.12 -13.87 11.92
CA GLY A 244 -9.81 -15.24 12.35
C GLY A 244 -8.49 -15.36 13.12
N LEU A 245 -7.68 -14.30 13.14
CA LEU A 245 -6.52 -14.11 14.03
C LEU A 245 -6.94 -13.37 15.32
N GLU A 246 -6.07 -13.37 16.33
CA GLU A 246 -6.21 -12.47 17.50
C GLU A 246 -6.12 -11.00 17.05
N SER A 247 -6.86 -10.11 17.71
CA SER A 247 -6.85 -8.69 17.32
C SER A 247 -5.50 -8.03 17.63
N PRO A 248 -5.06 -7.07 16.79
CA PRO A 248 -3.79 -6.40 16.98
C PRO A 248 -3.83 -5.53 18.24
N GLN A 249 -2.84 -5.73 19.12
CA GLN A 249 -2.64 -4.93 20.33
C GLN A 249 -2.05 -3.58 19.91
N CYS A 250 -2.88 -2.54 19.96
CA CYS A 250 -2.55 -1.21 19.45
C CYS A 250 -2.18 -0.24 20.58
N HIS A 251 -0.89 0.05 20.74
CA HIS A 251 -0.39 1.20 21.48
C HIS A 251 -0.11 2.33 20.49
N LEU A 252 -1.19 3.05 20.18
CA LEU A 252 -1.20 4.22 19.31
C LEU A 252 -1.60 5.42 20.19
N ASP A 253 -0.74 6.42 20.25
CA ASP A 253 -0.98 7.65 21.01
C ASP A 253 -1.98 8.58 20.28
N ASP A 254 -2.36 9.68 20.93
CA ASP A 254 -3.23 10.74 20.39
C ASP A 254 -2.70 11.45 19.12
N SER A 255 -1.53 11.06 18.63
CA SER A 255 -0.94 11.49 17.36
C SER A 255 -1.71 10.93 16.13
N LEU A 256 -2.41 9.80 16.28
CA LEU A 256 -3.08 9.13 15.18
C LEU A 256 -4.25 9.95 14.62
N ALA A 257 -4.00 10.66 13.53
CA ALA A 257 -4.99 11.52 12.89
C ALA A 257 -5.92 10.74 11.94
N LYS A 258 -5.41 9.69 11.28
CA LYS A 258 -6.13 8.95 10.24
C LYS A 258 -5.91 7.43 10.37
N ALA A 259 -6.99 6.67 10.26
CA ALA A 259 -6.94 5.21 10.14
C ALA A 259 -7.77 4.72 8.94
N THR A 260 -7.25 3.73 8.22
CA THR A 260 -7.95 2.96 7.18
C THR A 260 -7.87 1.49 7.54
N LEU A 261 -9.04 0.86 7.74
CA LEU A 261 -9.15 -0.56 8.06
C LEU A 261 -9.76 -1.33 6.89
N ASP A 262 -9.12 -2.43 6.50
CA ASP A 262 -9.55 -3.34 5.44
C ASP A 262 -9.50 -4.82 5.91
N LEU A 263 -10.52 -5.22 6.69
CA LEU A 263 -10.63 -6.52 7.33
C LEU A 263 -11.57 -7.43 6.52
N HIS A 264 -11.15 -8.67 6.27
CA HIS A 264 -11.91 -9.68 5.53
C HIS A 264 -12.12 -10.93 6.37
N PHE A 265 -13.26 -11.63 6.26
CA PHE A 265 -13.36 -12.98 6.85
C PHE A 265 -12.42 -13.97 6.13
N LEU A 266 -11.84 -14.90 6.88
CA LEU A 266 -11.36 -16.16 6.31
C LEU A 266 -12.57 -17.02 5.89
N ASP A 267 -12.50 -17.67 4.73
CA ASP A 267 -13.60 -18.49 4.16
C ASP A 267 -13.88 -19.82 4.91
N TYR A 268 -13.48 -19.94 6.19
CA TYR A 268 -13.64 -21.15 6.99
C TYR A 268 -14.86 -21.07 7.93
N HIS A 269 -15.64 -22.16 7.94
CA HIS A 269 -16.94 -22.29 8.59
C HIS A 269 -16.94 -22.38 10.14
N ASP A 270 -15.87 -21.95 10.82
CA ASP A 270 -15.71 -22.23 12.27
C ASP A 270 -16.12 -21.05 13.18
N ASP A 271 -16.79 -21.37 14.28
CA ASP A 271 -17.69 -20.49 15.05
C ASP A 271 -16.95 -19.56 16.05
N LYS A 272 -15.65 -19.30 15.80
CA LYS A 272 -14.78 -18.53 16.70
C LYS A 272 -14.68 -17.07 16.26
N SER A 273 -15.63 -16.25 16.72
CA SER A 273 -15.56 -14.80 16.57
C SER A 273 -14.41 -14.20 17.39
N THR A 274 -13.30 -13.83 16.73
CA THR A 274 -12.24 -13.05 17.41
C THR A 274 -12.67 -11.58 17.55
N ASP A 275 -12.53 -11.04 18.77
CA ASP A 275 -12.99 -9.71 19.13
C ASP A 275 -12.08 -8.61 18.55
N VAL A 276 -12.63 -7.75 17.70
CA VAL A 276 -11.90 -6.61 17.10
C VAL A 276 -11.83 -5.37 18.02
N THR A 277 -12.32 -5.46 19.27
CA THR A 277 -12.41 -4.34 20.21
C THR A 277 -11.08 -3.62 20.45
N ASP A 278 -9.96 -4.33 20.55
CA ASP A 278 -8.67 -3.70 20.85
C ASP A 278 -8.18 -2.81 19.69
N LEU A 279 -8.35 -3.26 18.45
CA LEU A 279 -8.08 -2.46 17.25
C LEU A 279 -8.99 -1.22 17.17
N ILE A 280 -10.30 -1.41 17.39
CA ILE A 280 -11.28 -0.31 17.35
C ILE A 280 -11.05 0.70 18.47
N SER A 281 -10.63 0.24 19.66
CA SER A 281 -10.28 1.08 20.81
C SER A 281 -8.98 1.85 20.57
N GLY A 282 -7.97 1.21 19.98
CA GLY A 282 -6.69 1.83 19.63
C GLY A 282 -6.80 2.96 18.60
N ILE A 283 -7.82 2.95 17.75
CA ILE A 283 -8.06 4.01 16.74
C ILE A 283 -9.16 5.02 17.14
N ARG A 284 -9.69 4.99 18.36
CA ARG A 284 -10.84 5.81 18.78
C ARG A 284 -10.62 7.33 18.65
N ASN A 285 -9.36 7.79 18.70
CA ASN A 285 -8.99 9.20 18.74
C ASN A 285 -8.74 9.84 17.36
N VAL A 286 -8.96 9.11 16.25
CA VAL A 286 -8.75 9.61 14.88
C VAL A 286 -9.70 10.74 14.49
N LYS A 287 -9.22 11.62 13.60
CA LYS A 287 -10.01 12.66 12.93
C LYS A 287 -10.63 12.17 11.62
N THR A 288 -9.97 11.23 10.94
CA THR A 288 -10.45 10.59 9.71
C THR A 288 -10.44 9.08 9.85
N LEU A 289 -11.61 8.44 9.72
CA LEU A 289 -11.76 6.98 9.73
C LEU A 289 -12.25 6.50 8.37
N HIS A 290 -11.60 5.49 7.79
CA HIS A 290 -12.05 4.80 6.60
C HIS A 290 -12.26 3.32 6.87
N LEU A 291 -13.51 2.88 6.75
CA LEU A 291 -13.91 1.48 6.85
C LEU A 291 -14.34 0.97 5.47
N THR A 292 -13.66 -0.06 4.97
CA THR A 292 -14.08 -0.76 3.73
C THR A 292 -15.34 -1.59 3.96
N SER A 293 -15.97 -2.07 2.87
CA SER A 293 -17.21 -2.86 2.97
C SER A 293 -17.02 -4.13 3.79
N SER A 294 -15.86 -4.79 3.61
CA SER A 294 -15.52 -5.99 4.34
C SER A 294 -15.30 -5.69 5.82
N THR A 295 -14.58 -4.61 6.16
CA THR A 295 -14.44 -4.16 7.55
C THR A 295 -15.77 -3.88 8.23
N ALA A 296 -16.69 -3.19 7.54
CA ALA A 296 -18.00 -2.89 8.09
C ALA A 296 -18.83 -4.16 8.34
N GLU A 297 -18.66 -5.20 7.51
CA GLU A 297 -19.29 -6.52 7.71
C GLU A 297 -18.65 -7.27 8.90
N VAL A 298 -17.31 -7.28 9.02
CA VAL A 298 -16.57 -7.87 10.15
C VAL A 298 -17.00 -7.25 11.48
N ILE A 299 -16.97 -5.92 11.60
CA ILE A 299 -17.38 -5.24 12.84
C ILE A 299 -18.88 -5.50 13.12
N SER A 300 -19.75 -5.53 12.10
CA SER A 300 -21.19 -5.76 12.32
C SER A 300 -21.56 -7.15 12.85
N LEU A 301 -20.65 -8.13 12.75
CA LEU A 301 -20.89 -9.52 13.16
C LEU A 301 -20.05 -9.92 14.38
N CYS A 302 -18.84 -9.37 14.52
CA CYS A 302 -17.90 -9.78 15.57
C CYS A 302 -17.76 -8.78 16.72
N TYR A 303 -18.47 -7.64 16.67
CA TYR A 303 -18.42 -6.65 17.75
C TYR A 303 -19.42 -6.98 18.87
N THR A 304 -18.90 -7.55 19.95
CA THR A 304 -19.68 -8.06 21.10
C THR A 304 -19.79 -7.05 22.26
N ARG A 305 -19.13 -5.90 22.15
CA ARG A 305 -19.01 -4.86 23.19
C ARG A 305 -19.69 -3.56 22.77
N GLU A 306 -19.52 -2.52 23.57
CA GLU A 306 -20.04 -1.17 23.32
C GLU A 306 -19.01 -0.30 22.61
N LEU A 307 -19.39 0.33 21.48
CA LEU A 307 -18.43 1.09 20.65
C LEU A 307 -17.82 2.27 21.42
N PRO A 308 -16.50 2.52 21.30
CA PRO A 308 -15.87 3.66 21.94
C PRO A 308 -16.41 4.97 21.38
N MET A 309 -16.38 6.03 22.19
CA MET A 309 -16.72 7.38 21.73
C MET A 309 -15.63 7.92 20.82
N PHE A 310 -15.99 8.19 19.56
CA PHE A 310 -15.13 8.78 18.54
C PHE A 310 -15.19 10.31 18.62
N ASN A 311 -14.81 10.87 19.77
CA ASN A 311 -14.96 12.30 20.06
C ASN A 311 -14.19 13.22 19.08
N ASN A 312 -13.11 12.72 18.49
CA ASN A 312 -12.29 13.49 17.54
C ASN A 312 -12.68 13.30 16.07
N LEU A 313 -13.58 12.37 15.75
CA LEU A 313 -13.88 11.96 14.37
C LEU A 313 -14.68 13.04 13.65
N VAL A 314 -14.08 13.60 12.58
CA VAL A 314 -14.65 14.66 11.75
C VAL A 314 -15.05 14.13 10.37
N ASP A 315 -14.26 13.21 9.80
CA ASP A 315 -14.46 12.65 8.47
C ASP A 315 -14.58 11.11 8.52
N LEU A 316 -15.76 10.58 8.21
CA LEU A 316 -16.00 9.13 8.11
C LEU A 316 -16.17 8.73 6.64
N VAL A 317 -15.31 7.85 6.15
CA VAL A 317 -15.46 7.16 4.87
C VAL A 317 -16.01 5.76 5.15
N PHE A 318 -17.23 5.49 4.71
CA PHE A 318 -17.95 4.26 5.00
C PHE A 318 -18.43 3.55 3.71
N SER A 319 -18.09 2.28 3.61
CA SER A 319 -18.63 1.34 2.63
C SER A 319 -19.18 0.13 3.38
N SER A 320 -20.27 -0.48 2.91
CA SER A 320 -20.82 -1.69 3.52
C SER A 320 -21.84 -2.38 2.61
N ARG A 321 -22.11 -3.67 2.86
CA ARG A 321 -23.34 -4.34 2.43
C ARG A 321 -24.45 -4.19 3.48
N LYS A 322 -25.59 -4.87 3.29
CA LYS A 322 -26.86 -4.64 4.01
C LYS A 322 -26.76 -4.47 5.54
N GLN A 323 -25.88 -5.22 6.22
CA GLN A 323 -25.87 -5.26 7.69
C GLN A 323 -25.17 -4.04 8.33
N GLY A 324 -23.99 -3.64 7.84
CA GLY A 324 -23.28 -2.49 8.39
C GLY A 324 -23.99 -1.16 8.16
N TRP A 325 -24.82 -1.04 7.12
CA TRP A 325 -25.74 0.09 6.97
C TRP A 325 -26.86 0.14 8.02
N LYS A 326 -27.38 -1.03 8.41
CA LYS A 326 -28.52 -1.14 9.33
C LYS A 326 -28.12 -1.05 10.80
N VAL A 327 -26.91 -1.48 11.14
CA VAL A 327 -26.45 -1.66 12.52
C VAL A 327 -25.25 -0.75 12.81
N LEU A 328 -24.14 -0.97 12.13
CA LEU A 328 -22.88 -0.30 12.45
C LEU A 328 -22.90 1.22 12.18
N LEU A 329 -23.44 1.67 11.05
CA LEU A 329 -23.47 3.10 10.74
C LEU A 329 -24.31 3.92 11.75
N PRO A 330 -25.55 3.53 12.14
CA PRO A 330 -26.24 4.20 13.25
C PRO A 330 -25.40 4.31 14.52
N LEU A 331 -24.80 3.21 14.97
CA LEU A 331 -24.00 3.21 16.19
C LEU A 331 -22.77 4.12 16.05
N LEU A 332 -22.06 4.11 14.91
CA LEU A 332 -20.96 5.04 14.66
C LEU A 332 -21.41 6.50 14.64
N LEU A 333 -22.60 6.79 14.10
CA LEU A 333 -23.16 8.14 14.03
C LEU A 333 -23.58 8.67 15.42
N GLU A 334 -24.09 7.80 16.29
CA GLU A 334 -24.36 8.11 17.71
C GLU A 334 -23.06 8.30 18.52
N ARG A 335 -22.01 7.54 18.18
CA ARG A 335 -20.71 7.56 18.88
C ARG A 335 -19.72 8.62 18.38
N ALA A 336 -20.02 9.32 17.28
CA ALA A 336 -19.16 10.33 16.67
C ALA A 336 -19.81 11.74 16.73
N PRO A 337 -19.88 12.37 17.92
CA PRO A 337 -20.64 13.60 18.14
C PRO A 337 -20.07 14.84 17.41
N ASN A 338 -18.86 14.75 16.84
CA ASN A 338 -18.21 15.84 16.10
C ASN A 338 -18.09 15.59 14.59
N LEU A 339 -18.81 14.57 14.06
CA LEU A 339 -18.74 14.18 12.65
C LEU A 339 -19.35 15.25 11.73
N LYS A 340 -18.56 15.73 10.76
CA LYS A 340 -18.97 16.78 9.81
C LYS A 340 -19.07 16.28 8.37
N THR A 341 -18.15 15.39 7.96
CA THR A 341 -18.14 14.79 6.62
C THR A 341 -18.48 13.31 6.70
N LEU A 342 -19.48 12.89 5.92
CA LEU A 342 -19.76 11.49 5.67
C LEU A 342 -19.54 11.18 4.18
N VAL A 343 -18.63 10.25 3.87
CA VAL A 343 -18.34 9.79 2.51
C VAL A 343 -18.84 8.36 2.37
N LEU A 344 -19.76 8.14 1.42
CA LEU A 344 -20.53 6.90 1.31
C LEU A 344 -20.38 6.22 -0.05
N SER A 345 -20.47 4.89 -0.03
CA SER A 345 -20.60 4.05 -1.23
C SER A 345 -21.66 2.95 -1.03
N PHE A 346 -22.92 3.27 -1.40
CA PHE A 346 -24.13 2.41 -1.48
C PHE A 346 -24.57 1.59 -0.23
N THR A 347 -25.70 1.75 0.46
CA THR A 347 -26.82 2.73 0.50
C THR A 347 -27.64 2.57 1.81
N ARG A 348 -28.41 3.59 2.21
CA ARG A 348 -29.31 3.73 3.40
C ARG A 348 -28.62 4.11 4.71
N ILE A 349 -28.89 5.34 5.17
CA ILE A 349 -28.42 5.94 6.42
C ILE A 349 -29.63 6.06 7.39
N PRO A 350 -29.44 5.92 8.72
CA PRO A 350 -30.39 6.44 9.72
C PRO A 350 -30.44 8.00 9.71
N PRO A 351 -31.42 8.62 10.38
CA PRO A 351 -31.39 10.07 10.61
C PRO A 351 -30.25 10.47 11.57
N ASN A 352 -29.45 11.48 11.21
CA ASN A 352 -28.52 12.15 12.12
C ASN A 352 -28.38 13.62 11.72
N ASN A 353 -28.65 14.54 12.64
CA ASN A 353 -28.86 15.95 12.31
C ASN A 353 -27.57 16.79 12.16
N GLN A 354 -26.36 16.25 12.44
CA GLN A 354 -25.12 17.07 12.47
C GLN A 354 -24.25 17.05 11.20
N ILE A 355 -24.56 16.21 10.21
CA ILE A 355 -23.72 16.05 9.01
C ILE A 355 -23.82 17.28 8.11
N LYS A 356 -22.72 18.02 7.95
CA LYS A 356 -22.61 19.20 7.07
C LYS A 356 -22.30 18.86 5.62
N LYS A 357 -21.56 17.78 5.37
CA LYS A 357 -21.08 17.43 4.03
C LYS A 357 -21.24 15.95 3.74
N LEU A 358 -22.01 15.64 2.71
CA LEU A 358 -22.22 14.29 2.22
C LEU A 358 -21.49 14.12 0.87
N SER A 359 -20.68 13.07 0.73
CA SER A 359 -20.04 12.72 -0.55
C SER A 359 -20.42 11.30 -0.96
N ILE A 360 -21.00 11.13 -2.14
CA ILE A 360 -21.51 9.86 -2.64
C ILE A 360 -20.63 9.40 -3.79
N MET A 361 -19.94 8.28 -3.59
CA MET A 361 -18.96 7.74 -4.52
C MET A 361 -19.56 6.66 -5.43
N LYS A 362 -19.09 6.60 -6.69
CA LYS A 362 -19.47 5.60 -7.70
C LYS A 362 -20.96 5.63 -8.08
N PHE A 363 -21.59 6.80 -8.07
CA PHE A 363 -23.02 6.94 -8.40
C PHE A 363 -23.34 6.44 -9.82
N GLN A 364 -24.44 5.71 -9.95
CA GLN A 364 -24.95 5.13 -11.20
C GLN A 364 -26.27 5.78 -11.67
N GLY A 365 -26.95 6.53 -10.79
CA GLY A 365 -28.15 7.28 -11.15
C GLY A 365 -29.42 6.43 -11.29
N ASN A 366 -29.44 5.23 -10.71
CA ASN A 366 -30.66 4.42 -10.71
C ASN A 366 -31.74 5.05 -9.80
N PRO A 367 -33.03 4.76 -10.01
CA PRO A 367 -34.12 5.38 -9.22
C PRO A 367 -34.04 5.13 -7.70
N ARG A 368 -33.40 4.05 -7.26
CA ARG A 368 -33.19 3.76 -5.83
C ARG A 368 -32.15 4.72 -5.24
N GLU A 369 -31.07 4.96 -5.97
CA GLU A 369 -30.02 5.91 -5.64
C GLU A 369 -30.54 7.35 -5.55
N LEU A 370 -31.30 7.83 -6.53
CA LEU A 370 -31.94 9.16 -6.50
C LEU A 370 -32.90 9.30 -5.31
N LYS A 371 -33.72 8.26 -5.03
CA LYS A 371 -34.60 8.22 -3.86
C LYS A 371 -33.84 8.27 -2.54
N HIS A 372 -32.63 7.70 -2.46
CA HIS A 372 -31.79 7.83 -1.27
C HIS A 372 -31.24 9.25 -1.11
N ILE A 373 -30.78 9.93 -2.18
CA ILE A 373 -30.33 11.33 -2.09
C ILE A 373 -31.47 12.25 -1.66
N SER A 374 -32.66 12.10 -2.25
CA SER A 374 -33.88 12.80 -1.81
C SER A 374 -34.15 12.59 -0.32
N HIS A 375 -34.00 11.36 0.17
CA HIS A 375 -34.18 11.06 1.59
C HIS A 375 -33.11 11.71 2.48
N PHE A 376 -31.86 11.83 2.02
CA PHE A 376 -30.79 12.48 2.77
C PHE A 376 -31.02 13.99 2.90
N LEU A 377 -31.37 14.66 1.80
CA LEU A 377 -31.70 16.09 1.80
C LEU A 377 -32.88 16.38 2.76
N LEU A 378 -33.90 15.52 2.78
CA LEU A 378 -35.06 15.64 3.68
C LEU A 378 -34.82 15.23 5.15
N LYS A 379 -33.65 14.69 5.52
CA LYS A 379 -33.39 14.12 6.86
C LYS A 379 -32.11 14.56 7.54
N LEU A 380 -31.22 15.25 6.85
CA LEU A 380 -29.97 15.76 7.41
C LEU A 380 -30.08 17.29 7.52
N GLU A 381 -30.69 17.77 8.61
CA GLU A 381 -31.08 19.19 8.77
C GLU A 381 -29.92 20.20 8.72
N CYS A 382 -28.68 19.78 9.06
CA CYS A 382 -27.48 20.63 8.94
C CYS A 382 -26.67 20.42 7.65
N LEU A 383 -27.22 19.76 6.63
CA LEU A 383 -26.50 19.41 5.39
C LEU A 383 -26.30 20.64 4.48
N GLU A 384 -25.07 21.13 4.40
CA GLU A 384 -24.67 22.29 3.60
C GLU A 384 -24.26 21.89 2.17
N VAL A 385 -23.64 20.71 1.99
CA VAL A 385 -23.02 20.31 0.72
C VAL A 385 -23.23 18.82 0.42
N VAL A 386 -23.82 18.51 -0.74
CA VAL A 386 -23.84 17.17 -1.33
C VAL A 386 -22.92 17.13 -2.55
N LYS A 387 -21.95 16.21 -2.57
CA LYS A 387 -21.09 15.93 -3.74
C LYS A 387 -21.37 14.54 -4.28
N VAL A 388 -21.75 14.45 -5.55
CA VAL A 388 -22.05 13.17 -6.23
C VAL A 388 -20.96 12.87 -7.26
N TYR A 389 -20.25 11.77 -7.06
CA TYR A 389 -19.16 11.33 -7.94
C TYR A 389 -19.62 10.14 -8.79
N VAL A 390 -19.91 10.42 -10.05
CA VAL A 390 -20.46 9.46 -11.03
C VAL A 390 -19.40 8.44 -11.47
N THR A 391 -19.81 7.20 -11.78
CA THR A 391 -18.89 6.19 -12.32
C THR A 391 -18.24 6.62 -13.65
N ALA A 392 -16.94 6.32 -13.82
CA ALA A 392 -16.18 6.67 -15.02
C ALA A 392 -16.71 6.04 -16.33
N LYS A 393 -17.50 4.95 -16.22
CA LYS A 393 -18.12 4.26 -17.36
C LYS A 393 -19.39 4.95 -17.88
N MET A 394 -19.87 6.03 -17.25
CA MET A 394 -21.09 6.70 -17.68
C MET A 394 -20.86 7.67 -18.83
N ASP A 395 -21.63 7.49 -19.89
CA ASP A 395 -21.68 8.28 -21.12
C ASP A 395 -22.35 9.66 -20.92
N ASN A 396 -21.92 10.65 -21.72
CA ASN A 396 -22.26 12.06 -21.50
C ASN A 396 -23.77 12.39 -21.47
N PRO A 397 -24.64 11.81 -22.33
CA PRO A 397 -26.08 12.07 -22.26
C PRO A 397 -26.69 11.61 -20.93
N LYS A 398 -26.25 10.45 -20.40
CA LYS A 398 -26.69 9.96 -19.09
C LYS A 398 -26.22 10.88 -17.96
N LYS A 399 -25.00 11.44 -18.05
CA LYS A 399 -24.51 12.43 -17.08
C LYS A 399 -25.34 13.71 -17.08
N MET A 400 -25.77 14.20 -18.24
CA MET A 400 -26.63 15.39 -18.32
C MET A 400 -28.00 15.15 -17.68
N GLN A 401 -28.69 14.07 -18.08
CA GLN A 401 -29.98 13.68 -17.48
C GLN A 401 -29.87 13.54 -15.96
N LEU A 402 -28.81 12.87 -15.49
CA LEU A 402 -28.52 12.68 -14.08
C LEU A 402 -28.32 13.99 -13.32
N THR A 403 -27.65 14.99 -13.93
CA THR A 403 -27.49 16.31 -13.33
C THR A 403 -28.84 17.03 -13.21
N GLU A 404 -29.71 16.96 -14.21
CA GLU A 404 -31.07 17.51 -14.07
C GLU A 404 -31.87 16.80 -12.98
N ASP A 405 -31.79 15.47 -12.91
CA ASP A 405 -32.56 14.67 -11.96
C ASP A 405 -32.08 14.90 -10.51
N LEU A 406 -30.80 15.22 -10.32
CA LEU A 406 -30.24 15.67 -9.03
C LEU A 406 -30.69 17.10 -8.67
N LEU A 407 -30.81 18.01 -9.64
CA LEU A 407 -31.30 19.38 -9.42
C LEU A 407 -32.81 19.44 -9.12
N LYS A 408 -33.57 18.41 -9.51
CA LYS A 408 -35.01 18.25 -9.20
C LYS A 408 -35.27 17.67 -7.80
N LEU A 409 -34.23 17.31 -7.04
CA LEU A 409 -34.40 16.79 -5.68
C LEU A 409 -34.75 17.91 -4.69
N PRO A 410 -35.51 17.63 -3.62
CA PRO A 410 -35.83 18.63 -2.61
C PRO A 410 -34.55 19.16 -1.94
N THR A 411 -34.45 20.47 -1.79
CA THR A 411 -33.42 21.19 -1.02
C THR A 411 -33.92 21.57 0.36
#